data_AF-A0A562TH51-F1
#
_entry.id   AF-A0A562TH51-F1
#
_cell.length_a   1.000
_cell.length_b   1.000
_cell.length_c   1.000
_cell.angle_alpha   90.00
_cell.angle_beta   90.00
_cell.angle_gamma   90.00
#
_symmetry.space_group_name_H-M   'P 1'
#
loop_
_entity.id
_entity.type
_entity.pdbx_description
1 polymer ?
#
loop_
_entity_poly.entity_id
_entity_poly.type
_entity_poly.pdbx_seq_one_letter_code
_entity_poly.pdbx_strand_id
1 'polypeptide(L)'
;MQAQRIKPAVGTDASPVKRSRIQPFLARGPLWQHRIHPAAAYLRVLALPLLAAAVWSHTLFGAGPATGMSAATVLLLLIAPRFFPAASGTPGWAAKSLYGERMWLNRINLPIPEDDARSALILFLTALTGLLIMIWGALAANALVCLPALLVAVIARFAFQNRMAILYERMRDAHPLYRFWSVSADNDNPARKRKSA
;
A
#
# COMPACT_ATOMS: atom_id res chain seq x y z
N MET A 1 -36.70 42.08 -0.28
CA MET A 1 -36.04 40.80 0.08
C MET A 1 -34.66 41.11 0.64
N GLN A 2 -34.47 41.03 1.96
CA GLN A 2 -33.17 41.33 2.60
C GLN A 2 -32.31 40.06 2.64
N ALA A 3 -31.08 40.17 2.13
CA ALA A 3 -30.10 39.10 2.16
C ALA A 3 -29.61 38.87 3.60
N GLN A 4 -29.84 37.67 4.14
CA GLN A 4 -29.30 37.25 5.43
C GLN A 4 -27.77 37.18 5.33
N ARG A 5 -27.07 38.11 5.98
CA ARG A 5 -25.63 38.01 6.23
C ARG A 5 -25.38 36.83 7.18
N ILE A 6 -24.77 35.78 6.66
CA ILE A 6 -24.28 34.65 7.44
C ILE A 6 -23.16 35.17 8.36
N LYS A 7 -23.36 35.11 9.69
CA LYS A 7 -22.31 35.41 10.66
C LYS A 7 -21.21 34.34 10.55
N PRO A 8 -19.91 34.71 10.52
CA PRO A 8 -18.85 33.72 10.58
C PRO A 8 -18.96 32.96 11.90
N ALA A 9 -18.81 31.64 11.84
CA ALA A 9 -18.82 30.78 13.02
C ALA A 9 -17.74 31.28 14.01
N VAL A 10 -18.21 31.78 15.14
CA VAL A 10 -17.37 32.17 16.28
C VAL A 10 -16.49 30.97 16.64
N GLY A 11 -15.19 31.22 16.69
CA GLY A 11 -14.15 30.20 16.78
C GLY A 11 -14.48 29.11 17.79
N THR A 12 -14.78 27.92 17.28
CA THR A 12 -14.65 26.70 18.06
C THR A 12 -13.18 26.61 18.46
N ASP A 13 -12.96 26.61 19.76
CA ASP A 13 -11.68 26.47 20.43
C ASP A 13 -10.80 25.42 19.73
N ALA A 14 -9.95 25.88 18.82
CA ALA A 14 -8.94 25.08 18.15
C ALA A 14 -7.80 24.84 19.14
N SER A 15 -8.15 24.26 20.29
CA SER A 15 -7.18 23.71 21.20
C SER A 15 -6.34 22.71 20.39
N PRO A 16 -5.01 22.91 20.28
CA PRO A 16 -4.18 21.97 19.54
C PRO A 16 -4.33 20.63 20.23
N VAL A 17 -4.91 19.65 19.53
CA VAL A 17 -5.04 18.28 20.03
C VAL A 17 -3.69 17.89 20.60
N LYS A 18 -3.62 17.72 21.92
CA LYS A 18 -2.38 17.41 22.64
C LYS A 18 -1.86 16.09 22.10
N ARG A 19 -0.94 16.17 21.13
CA ARG A 19 -0.40 15.02 20.40
C ARG A 19 0.67 14.34 21.26
N SER A 20 0.27 13.81 22.40
CA SER A 20 1.15 13.03 23.25
C SER A 20 0.39 11.87 23.87
N ARG A 21 0.26 10.79 23.09
CA ARG A 21 0.22 9.46 23.66
C ARG A 21 0.77 8.52 22.62
N ILE A 22 1.83 7.81 22.96
CA ILE A 22 2.37 6.70 22.18
C ILE A 22 1.23 5.69 22.11
N GLN A 23 0.44 5.76 21.04
CA GLN A 23 -0.65 4.81 20.83
C GLN A 23 0.02 3.45 20.60
N PRO A 24 -0.45 2.38 21.27
CA PRO A 24 0.07 1.05 20.99
C PRO A 24 -0.06 0.77 19.49
N PHE A 25 0.89 0.01 18.95
CA PHE A 25 0.99 -0.29 17.52
C PHE A 25 -0.34 -0.75 16.88
N LEU A 26 -1.18 -1.43 17.67
CA LEU A 26 -2.51 -1.93 17.29
C LEU A 26 -3.63 -0.87 17.31
N ALA A 27 -3.43 0.26 18.01
CA ALA A 27 -4.40 1.35 18.15
C ALA A 27 -4.14 2.53 17.21
N ARG A 28 -3.17 2.43 16.29
CA ARG A 28 -3.03 3.41 15.21
C ARG A 28 -4.31 3.36 14.36
N GLY A 29 -4.83 4.54 13.97
CA GLY A 29 -6.08 4.71 13.24
C GLY A 29 -6.19 3.89 11.94
N PRO A 30 -7.33 3.96 11.23
CA PRO A 30 -7.59 3.10 10.08
C PRO A 30 -6.43 3.10 9.07
N LEU A 31 -6.03 1.91 8.60
CA LEU A 31 -4.87 1.69 7.72
C LEU A 31 -4.86 2.59 6.46
N TRP A 32 -6.03 3.06 6.05
CA TRP A 32 -6.24 4.03 4.97
C TRP A 32 -5.51 5.37 5.22
N GLN A 33 -5.38 5.81 6.48
CA GLN A 33 -4.75 7.07 6.88
C GLN A 33 -3.21 7.01 6.93
N HIS A 34 -2.62 5.81 6.95
CA HIS A 34 -1.18 5.70 6.91
C HIS A 34 -0.64 6.08 5.54
N ARG A 35 0.19 7.12 5.53
CA ARG A 35 1.03 7.51 4.39
C ARG A 35 1.92 6.35 4.02
N ILE A 36 2.06 6.16 2.72
CA ILE A 36 2.65 4.95 2.18
C ILE A 36 4.17 5.08 2.10
N HIS A 37 4.88 4.06 2.58
CA HIS A 37 6.33 3.97 2.42
C HIS A 37 6.69 3.12 1.19
N PRO A 38 7.63 3.54 0.34
CA PRO A 38 8.01 2.82 -0.87
C PRO A 38 8.55 1.40 -0.59
N ALA A 39 9.21 1.16 0.55
CA ALA A 39 9.71 -0.17 0.89
C ALA A 39 8.59 -1.23 0.97
N ALA A 40 7.36 -0.84 1.30
CA ALA A 40 6.23 -1.77 1.30
C ALA A 40 5.91 -2.32 -0.10
N ALA A 41 6.20 -1.56 -1.16
CA ALA A 41 6.04 -2.01 -2.53
C ALA A 41 7.01 -3.14 -2.85
N TYR A 42 8.30 -2.89 -2.60
CA TYR A 42 9.37 -3.86 -2.84
C TYR A 42 9.20 -5.12 -1.99
N LEU A 43 8.82 -4.98 -0.73
CA LEU A 43 8.59 -6.12 0.14
C LEU A 43 7.46 -7.03 -0.37
N ARG A 44 6.40 -6.47 -0.96
CA ARG A 44 5.32 -7.28 -1.56
C ARG A 44 5.79 -8.08 -2.77
N VAL A 45 6.70 -7.53 -3.57
CA VAL A 45 7.30 -8.25 -4.70
C VAL A 45 8.26 -9.33 -4.19
N LEU A 46 9.12 -8.99 -3.23
CA LEU A 46 10.09 -9.91 -2.61
C LEU A 46 9.43 -11.02 -1.79
N ALA A 47 8.21 -10.83 -1.31
CA ALA A 47 7.52 -11.86 -0.57
C ALA A 47 7.11 -13.06 -1.43
N LEU A 48 6.99 -12.91 -2.76
CA LEU A 48 6.75 -14.05 -3.65
C LEU A 48 7.90 -15.06 -3.63
N PRO A 49 9.17 -14.69 -3.93
CA PRO A 49 10.29 -15.62 -3.83
C PRO A 49 10.55 -16.06 -2.38
N LEU A 50 10.30 -15.20 -1.38
CA LEU A 50 10.42 -15.60 0.03
C LEU A 50 9.41 -16.70 0.40
N LEU A 51 8.16 -16.56 -0.06
CA LEU A 51 7.13 -17.57 0.15
C LEU A 51 7.45 -18.86 -0.61
N ALA A 52 7.98 -18.76 -1.83
CA ALA A 52 8.46 -19.92 -2.59
C ALA A 52 9.52 -20.71 -1.80
N ALA A 53 10.53 -20.01 -1.27
CA ALA A 53 11.58 -20.60 -0.46
C ALA A 53 11.03 -21.20 0.85
N ALA A 54 10.09 -20.51 1.49
CA ALA A 54 9.44 -20.99 2.71
C ALA A 54 8.63 -22.27 2.48
N VAL A 55 7.87 -22.36 1.39
CA VAL A 55 7.14 -23.58 1.02
C VAL A 55 8.12 -24.68 0.62
N TRP A 56 9.14 -24.38 -0.20
CA TRP A 56 10.13 -25.36 -0.65
C TRP A 56 10.93 -25.99 0.50
N SER A 57 11.10 -25.24 1.61
CA SER A 57 11.83 -25.69 2.79
C SER A 57 11.27 -26.99 3.42
N HIS A 58 10.05 -27.40 3.08
CA HIS A 58 9.47 -28.67 3.51
C HIS A 58 10.30 -29.89 3.06
N THR A 59 11.05 -29.77 1.95
CA THR A 59 11.96 -30.81 1.45
C THR A 59 13.17 -31.03 2.35
N LEU A 60 13.57 -30.01 3.13
CA LEU A 60 14.75 -30.02 3.98
C LEU A 60 14.40 -30.25 5.46
N PHE A 61 13.35 -29.59 5.95
CA PHE A 61 13.01 -29.53 7.37
C PHE A 61 11.68 -30.21 7.71
N GLY A 62 10.99 -30.78 6.72
CA GLY A 62 9.66 -31.36 6.88
C GLY A 62 8.53 -30.32 6.87
N ALA A 63 7.29 -30.81 6.86
CA ALA A 63 6.10 -29.97 6.66
C ALA A 63 5.82 -28.97 7.80
N GLY A 64 6.15 -29.31 9.05
CA GLY A 64 5.89 -28.47 10.23
C GLY A 64 6.63 -27.12 10.17
N PRO A 65 7.98 -27.12 10.16
CA PRO A 65 8.77 -25.89 10.05
C PRO A 65 8.44 -25.08 8.80
N ALA A 66 8.24 -25.73 7.65
CA ALA A 66 7.91 -25.06 6.40
C ALA A 66 6.57 -24.30 6.45
N THR A 67 5.57 -24.89 7.10
CA THR A 67 4.27 -24.22 7.34
C THR A 67 4.47 -22.99 8.23
N GLY A 68 5.30 -23.10 9.27
CA GLY A 68 5.65 -21.97 10.14
C GLY A 68 6.35 -20.83 9.39
N MET A 69 7.34 -21.15 8.55
CA MET A 69 8.05 -20.16 7.72
C MET A 69 7.13 -19.49 6.69
N SER A 70 6.22 -20.26 6.10
CA SER A 70 5.24 -19.75 5.13
C SER A 70 4.26 -18.79 5.82
N ALA A 71 3.74 -19.17 6.99
CA ALA A 71 2.90 -18.32 7.81
C ALA A 71 3.64 -17.05 8.25
N ALA A 72 4.90 -17.16 8.67
CA ALA A 72 5.73 -16.02 9.05
C ALA A 72 5.91 -15.04 7.89
N THR A 73 6.09 -15.54 6.66
CA THR A 73 6.18 -14.70 5.45
C THR A 73 4.90 -13.92 5.19
N VAL A 74 3.73 -14.56 5.34
CA VAL A 74 2.44 -13.89 5.20
C VAL A 74 2.22 -12.88 6.33
N LEU A 75 2.54 -13.22 7.57
CA LEU A 75 2.44 -12.31 8.70
C LEU A 75 3.35 -11.09 8.53
N LEU A 76 4.57 -11.28 8.03
CA LEU A 76 5.49 -10.19 7.71
C LEU A 76 4.83 -9.20 6.74
N LEU A 77 4.14 -9.68 5.70
CA LEU A 77 3.43 -8.82 4.75
C LEU A 77 2.26 -8.05 5.40
N LEU A 78 1.53 -8.68 6.31
CA LEU A 78 0.39 -8.06 7.01
C LEU A 78 0.85 -6.98 7.99
N ILE A 79 2.01 -7.16 8.60
CA ILE A 79 2.55 -6.27 9.64
C ILE A 79 3.45 -5.18 9.02
N ALA A 80 4.09 -5.45 7.89
CA ALA A 80 5.01 -4.55 7.19
C ALA A 80 4.53 -3.09 7.02
N PRO A 81 3.27 -2.81 6.62
CA PRO A 81 2.80 -1.43 6.46
C PRO A 81 2.87 -0.58 7.73
N ARG A 82 2.94 -1.21 8.90
CA ARG A 82 2.98 -0.51 10.19
C ARG A 82 4.41 -0.24 10.68
N PHE A 83 5.40 -0.99 10.19
CA PHE A 83 6.81 -0.77 10.52
C PHE A 83 7.40 0.42 9.78
N PHE A 84 6.95 0.68 8.56
CA PHE A 84 7.53 1.75 7.77
C PHE A 84 6.92 3.12 8.11
N PRO A 85 7.75 4.13 8.42
CA PRO A 85 7.26 5.49 8.66
C PRO A 85 6.70 6.09 7.37
N ALA A 86 5.87 7.12 7.51
CA ALA A 86 5.40 7.91 6.39
C ALA A 86 6.58 8.50 5.61
N ALA A 87 6.63 8.29 4.29
CA ALA A 87 7.61 8.98 3.45
C ALA A 87 7.34 10.49 3.44
N SER A 88 8.39 11.30 3.54
CA SER A 88 8.36 12.75 3.40
C SER A 88 8.76 13.14 1.97
N GLY A 89 8.00 14.06 1.35
CA GLY A 89 8.29 14.61 0.03
C GLY A 89 7.49 13.98 -1.11
N THR A 90 7.92 14.27 -2.34
CA THR A 90 7.25 13.84 -3.58
C THR A 90 7.27 12.30 -3.68
N PRO A 91 6.12 11.66 -3.95
CA PRO A 91 6.07 10.20 -4.05
C PRO A 91 6.94 9.71 -5.21
N GLY A 92 7.90 8.83 -4.94
CA GLY A 92 8.63 8.09 -5.98
C GLY A 92 7.75 7.01 -6.64
N TRP A 93 8.27 6.32 -7.66
CA TRP A 93 7.55 5.27 -8.40
C TRP A 93 6.86 4.24 -7.49
N ALA A 94 7.58 3.72 -6.50
CA ALA A 94 7.07 2.72 -5.56
C ALA A 94 5.88 3.26 -4.74
N ALA A 95 5.94 4.51 -4.27
CA ALA A 95 4.83 5.12 -3.54
C ALA A 95 3.62 5.36 -4.46
N LYS A 96 3.83 5.88 -5.67
CA LYS A 96 2.77 6.07 -6.69
C LYS A 96 2.04 4.77 -6.98
N SER A 97 2.77 3.66 -7.12
CA SER A 97 2.20 2.35 -7.37
C SER A 97 1.21 1.89 -6.29
N LEU A 98 1.48 2.23 -5.04
CA LEU A 98 0.63 1.84 -3.92
C LEU A 98 -0.58 2.77 -3.77
N TYR A 99 -0.44 4.04 -4.12
CA TYR A 99 -1.60 4.94 -4.25
C TYR A 99 -2.51 4.51 -5.39
N GLY A 100 -1.95 4.10 -6.54
CA GLY A 100 -2.72 3.54 -7.64
C GLY A 100 -3.46 2.26 -7.26
N GLU A 101 -2.83 1.37 -6.49
CA GLU A 101 -3.50 0.17 -5.95
C GLU A 101 -4.70 0.53 -5.08
N ARG A 102 -4.60 1.58 -4.25
CA ARG A 102 -5.74 2.11 -3.46
C ARG A 102 -6.84 2.68 -4.36
N MET A 103 -6.50 3.42 -5.40
CA MET A 103 -7.48 3.95 -6.38
C MET A 103 -8.21 2.80 -7.08
N TRP A 104 -7.46 1.78 -7.53
CA TRP A 104 -8.03 0.60 -8.19
C TRP A 104 -8.94 -0.20 -7.24
N LEU A 105 -8.59 -0.33 -5.96
CA LEU A 105 -9.48 -0.95 -4.97
C LEU A 105 -10.75 -0.12 -4.72
N ASN A 106 -10.65 1.20 -4.78
CA ASN A 106 -11.78 2.13 -4.60
C ASN A 106 -12.59 2.40 -5.88
N ARG A 107 -12.33 1.66 -6.97
CA ARG A 107 -12.95 1.87 -8.30
C ARG A 107 -14.48 1.81 -8.33
N ILE A 108 -15.08 1.15 -7.34
CA ILE A 108 -16.55 1.07 -7.19
C ILE A 108 -17.13 2.43 -6.80
N ASN A 109 -16.43 3.20 -5.96
CA ASN A 109 -16.89 4.50 -5.47
C ASN A 109 -16.39 5.65 -6.37
N LEU A 110 -15.17 5.55 -6.87
CA LEU A 110 -14.56 6.54 -7.76
C LEU A 110 -14.12 5.83 -9.03
N PRO A 111 -14.88 5.94 -10.14
CA PRO A 111 -14.61 5.19 -11.36
C PRO A 111 -13.23 5.57 -11.93
N ILE A 112 -12.54 4.56 -12.44
CA ILE A 112 -11.27 4.67 -13.16
C ILE A 112 -11.50 4.30 -14.63
N PRO A 113 -10.62 4.72 -15.56
CA PRO A 113 -10.72 4.33 -16.96
C PRO A 113 -10.81 2.80 -17.12
N GLU A 114 -11.73 2.33 -17.96
CA GLU A 114 -12.00 0.89 -18.09
C GLU A 114 -10.79 0.08 -18.55
N ASP A 115 -10.01 0.62 -19.49
CA ASP A 115 -8.80 -0.05 -20.00
C ASP A 115 -7.76 -0.27 -18.90
N ASP A 116 -7.58 0.73 -18.03
CA ASP A 116 -6.67 0.62 -16.89
C ASP A 116 -7.19 -0.40 -15.86
N ALA A 117 -8.51 -0.43 -15.62
CA ALA A 117 -9.14 -1.40 -14.73
C ALA A 117 -8.98 -2.84 -15.22
N ARG A 118 -9.23 -3.07 -16.52
CA ARG A 118 -9.13 -4.38 -17.17
C ARG A 118 -7.68 -4.86 -17.21
N SER A 119 -6.74 -4.01 -17.62
CA SER A 119 -5.31 -4.35 -17.63
C SER A 119 -4.80 -4.72 -16.24
N ALA A 120 -5.19 -3.94 -15.22
CA ALA A 120 -4.84 -4.21 -13.84
C ALA A 120 -5.43 -5.54 -13.34
N LEU A 121 -6.69 -5.84 -13.67
CA LEU A 121 -7.34 -7.09 -13.30
C LEU A 121 -6.64 -8.30 -13.95
N ILE A 122 -6.32 -8.23 -15.25
CA ILE A 122 -5.61 -9.31 -15.94
C ILE A 122 -4.26 -9.57 -15.28
N LEU A 123 -3.46 -8.54 -15.03
CA LEU A 123 -2.15 -8.70 -14.38
C LEU A 123 -2.27 -9.24 -12.95
N PHE A 124 -3.29 -8.80 -12.20
CA PHE A 124 -3.58 -9.33 -10.88
C PHE A 124 -3.93 -10.82 -10.92
N LEU A 125 -4.80 -11.23 -11.85
CA LEU A 125 -5.17 -12.63 -12.02
C LEU A 125 -3.98 -13.48 -12.48
N THR A 126 -3.15 -12.97 -13.40
CA THR A 126 -1.92 -13.66 -13.83
C THR A 126 -0.92 -13.82 -12.68
N ALA A 127 -0.77 -12.81 -11.83
CA ALA A 127 0.08 -12.92 -10.64
C ALA A 127 -0.47 -13.94 -9.65
N LEU A 128 -1.80 -13.98 -9.46
CA LEU A 128 -2.48 -14.92 -8.59
C LEU A 128 -2.36 -16.37 -9.10
N THR A 129 -2.59 -16.61 -10.40
CA THR A 129 -2.45 -17.95 -10.99
C THR A 129 -1.01 -18.43 -10.94
N GLY A 130 -0.04 -17.56 -11.26
CA GLY A 130 1.38 -17.85 -11.09
C GLY A 130 1.74 -18.23 -9.66
N LEU A 131 1.22 -17.51 -8.67
CA LEU A 131 1.42 -17.83 -7.25
C LEU A 131 0.85 -19.21 -6.89
N LEU A 132 -0.36 -19.55 -7.33
CA LEU A 132 -0.97 -20.85 -7.03
C LEU A 132 -0.20 -22.02 -7.65
N ILE A 133 0.22 -21.87 -8.92
CA ILE A 133 1.03 -22.89 -9.61
C ILE A 133 2.41 -23.01 -8.94
N MET A 134 2.99 -21.89 -8.50
CA MET A 134 4.25 -21.90 -7.76
C MET A 134 4.13 -22.65 -6.43
N ILE A 135 3.07 -22.40 -5.64
CA ILE A 135 2.84 -23.12 -4.38
C ILE A 135 2.70 -24.63 -4.67
N TRP A 136 1.93 -24.99 -5.69
CA TRP A 136 1.75 -26.38 -6.07
C TRP A 136 3.06 -27.05 -6.52
N GLY A 137 3.82 -26.41 -7.40
CA GLY A 137 5.12 -26.88 -7.86
C GLY A 137 6.14 -27.01 -6.71
N ALA A 138 6.09 -26.08 -5.74
CA ALA A 138 6.92 -26.14 -4.55
C ALA A 138 6.54 -27.33 -3.67
N LEU A 139 5.24 -27.55 -3.39
CA LEU A 139 4.77 -28.70 -2.61
C LEU A 139 5.06 -30.05 -3.29
N ALA A 140 5.05 -30.08 -4.61
CA ALA A 140 5.41 -31.27 -5.39
C ALA A 140 6.94 -31.47 -5.54
N ALA A 141 7.76 -30.62 -4.91
CA ALA A 141 9.21 -30.58 -5.06
C ALA A 141 9.68 -30.55 -6.54
N ASN A 142 8.88 -29.94 -7.42
CA ASN A 142 9.15 -29.85 -8.85
C ASN A 142 9.65 -28.45 -9.22
N ALA A 143 10.96 -28.31 -9.35
CA ALA A 143 11.61 -27.04 -9.66
C ALA A 143 11.23 -26.52 -11.07
N LEU A 144 10.97 -27.42 -12.02
CA LEU A 144 10.58 -27.07 -13.39
C LEU A 144 9.19 -26.43 -13.46
N VAL A 145 8.32 -26.71 -12.49
CA VAL A 145 7.00 -26.05 -12.37
C VAL A 145 7.11 -24.81 -11.48
N CYS A 146 7.80 -24.95 -10.34
CA CYS A 146 7.90 -23.89 -9.33
C CYS A 146 8.62 -22.63 -9.85
N LEU A 147 9.77 -22.77 -10.51
CA LEU A 147 10.59 -21.63 -10.91
C LEU A 147 9.94 -20.79 -12.04
N PRO A 148 9.41 -21.39 -13.13
CA PRO A 148 8.70 -20.59 -14.14
C PRO A 148 7.44 -19.93 -13.59
N ALA A 149 6.68 -20.61 -12.72
CA ALA A 149 5.50 -20.04 -12.09
C ALA A 149 5.85 -18.86 -11.17
N LEU A 150 6.94 -18.97 -10.40
CA LEU A 150 7.48 -17.87 -9.60
C LEU A 150 7.86 -16.68 -10.49
N LEU A 151 8.57 -16.91 -11.60
CA LEU A 151 8.96 -15.87 -12.54
C LEU A 151 7.74 -15.15 -13.11
N VAL A 152 6.73 -15.91 -13.57
CA VAL A 152 5.46 -15.34 -14.08
C VAL A 152 4.78 -14.51 -13.00
N ALA A 153 4.68 -15.01 -11.76
CA ALA A 153 4.06 -14.29 -10.66
C ALA A 153 4.78 -12.97 -10.33
N VAL A 154 6.12 -13.00 -10.28
CA VAL A 154 6.95 -11.81 -10.00
C VAL A 154 6.84 -10.78 -11.12
N ILE A 155 6.95 -11.21 -12.39
CA ILE A 155 6.84 -10.31 -13.55
C ILE A 155 5.44 -9.69 -13.61
N ALA A 156 4.39 -10.50 -13.46
CA ALA A 156 3.01 -10.01 -13.47
C ALA A 156 2.75 -9.04 -12.31
N ARG A 157 3.27 -9.33 -11.11
CA ARG A 157 3.15 -8.42 -9.96
C ARG A 157 3.89 -7.11 -10.19
N PHE A 158 5.10 -7.16 -10.74
CA PHE A 158 5.87 -5.95 -11.06
C PHE A 158 5.19 -5.11 -12.15
N ALA A 159 4.69 -5.75 -13.21
CA ALA A 159 3.93 -5.11 -14.28
C ALA A 159 2.63 -4.48 -13.74
N PHE A 160 1.90 -5.17 -12.86
CA PHE A 160 0.73 -4.63 -12.16
C PHE A 160 1.10 -3.36 -11.41
N GLN A 161 2.22 -3.39 -10.68
CA GLN A 161 2.68 -2.26 -9.88
C GLN A 161 3.06 -1.06 -10.76
N ASN A 162 3.68 -1.31 -11.91
CA ASN A 162 3.94 -0.27 -12.91
C ASN A 162 2.63 0.34 -13.46
N ARG A 163 1.62 -0.48 -13.78
CA ARG A 163 0.30 0.01 -14.21
C ARG A 163 -0.36 0.88 -13.14
N MET A 164 -0.24 0.52 -11.86
CA MET A 164 -0.76 1.34 -10.77
C MET A 164 -0.04 2.68 -10.63
N ALA A 165 1.28 2.73 -10.88
CA ALA A 165 2.01 3.99 -10.87
C ALA A 165 1.54 4.94 -11.99
N ILE A 166 1.26 4.41 -13.17
CA ILE A 166 0.69 5.16 -14.31
C ILE A 166 -0.74 5.62 -13.99
N LEU A 167 -1.58 4.72 -13.47
CA LEU A 167 -2.95 5.05 -13.07
C LEU A 167 -2.98 6.20 -12.06
N TYR A 168 -2.07 6.19 -11.08
CA TYR A 168 -1.94 7.25 -10.11
C TYR A 168 -1.68 8.60 -10.79
N GLU A 169 -0.72 8.67 -11.71
CA GLU A 169 -0.42 9.93 -12.40
C GLU A 169 -1.59 10.46 -13.22
N ARG A 170 -2.36 9.56 -13.83
CA ARG A 170 -3.55 9.91 -14.60
C ARG A 170 -4.69 10.41 -13.72
N MET A 171 -4.84 9.87 -12.51
CA MET A 171 -6.00 10.09 -11.64
C MET A 171 -5.74 11.04 -10.47
N ARG A 172 -4.49 11.41 -10.17
CA ARG A 172 -4.14 12.23 -8.99
C ARG A 172 -4.90 13.58 -8.94
N ASP A 173 -5.22 14.13 -10.10
CA ASP A 173 -5.90 15.43 -10.25
C ASP A 173 -7.40 15.28 -10.53
N ALA A 174 -7.90 14.04 -10.67
CA ALA A 174 -9.30 13.77 -11.03
C ALA A 174 -10.29 13.97 -9.87
N HIS A 175 -9.84 13.91 -8.62
CA HIS A 175 -10.70 14.10 -7.44
C HIS A 175 -9.93 14.73 -6.27
N PRO A 176 -10.53 15.67 -5.51
CA PRO A 176 -9.87 16.34 -4.38
C PRO A 176 -9.27 15.38 -3.35
N LEU A 177 -9.93 14.24 -3.10
CA LEU A 177 -9.47 13.20 -2.18
C LEU A 177 -8.07 12.68 -2.50
N TYR A 178 -7.73 12.52 -3.79
CA TYR A 178 -6.44 12.00 -4.22
C TYR A 178 -5.33 13.03 -4.10
N ARG A 179 -5.66 14.32 -4.27
CA ARG A 179 -4.71 15.44 -4.13
C ARG A 179 -4.10 15.51 -2.73
N PHE A 180 -4.88 15.20 -1.69
CA PHE A 180 -4.39 15.21 -0.31
C PHE A 180 -3.41 14.07 0.02
N TRP A 181 -3.30 13.04 -0.83
CA TRP A 181 -2.37 11.94 -0.59
C TRP A 181 -0.91 12.31 -0.91
N SER A 182 -0.68 13.25 -1.83
CA SER A 182 0.66 13.74 -2.18
C SER A 182 1.10 14.98 -1.40
N VAL A 183 0.17 15.72 -0.79
CA VAL A 183 0.49 16.97 -0.09
C VAL A 183 1.12 16.66 1.28
N SER A 184 2.34 17.14 1.51
CA SER A 184 2.92 17.19 2.86
C SER A 184 2.08 18.13 3.71
N ALA A 185 1.68 17.71 4.91
CA ALA A 185 1.12 18.62 5.90
C ALA A 185 2.25 19.58 6.29
N ASP A 186 2.29 20.72 5.63
CA ASP A 186 3.12 21.83 6.07
C ASP A 186 2.38 22.58 7.17
N ASN A 187 3.14 23.04 8.15
CA ASN A 187 2.55 23.82 9.22
C ASN A 187 2.36 25.25 8.72
N ASP A 188 1.21 25.53 8.12
CA ASP A 188 0.83 26.87 7.64
C ASP A 188 0.63 27.88 8.79
N ASN A 189 0.83 27.46 10.05
CA ASN A 189 0.84 28.38 11.17
C ASN A 189 2.15 29.19 11.13
N PRO A 190 2.13 30.50 10.81
CA PRO A 190 3.33 31.31 10.89
C PRO A 190 3.81 31.24 12.33
N ALA A 191 5.05 30.79 12.54
CA ALA A 191 5.62 30.63 13.87
C ALA A 191 5.33 31.89 14.69
N ARG A 192 4.41 31.77 15.66
CA ARG A 192 3.95 32.89 16.47
C ARG A 192 5.21 33.47 17.12
N LYS A 193 5.67 34.63 16.66
CA LYS A 193 6.82 35.33 17.25
C LYS A 193 6.53 35.40 18.75
N ARG A 194 7.26 34.62 19.54
CA ARG A 194 7.24 34.73 21.01
C ARG A 194 7.58 36.19 21.28
N LYS A 195 6.63 36.98 21.76
CA LYS A 195 6.94 38.27 22.35
C LYS A 195 7.82 37.95 23.55
N SER A 196 9.12 38.16 23.42
CA SER A 196 10.04 38.25 24.55
C SER A 196 9.55 39.40 25.42
N ALA A 197 9.06 39.06 26.61
CA ALA A 197 8.85 40.01 27.69
C ALA A 197 10.20 40.33 28.33
#